data_AF-W4V2Z4-F1
#
_entry.id   AF-W4V2Z4-F1
#
_cell.length_a   1.000
_cell.length_b   1.000
_cell.length_c   1.000
_cell.angle_alpha   90.00
_cell.angle_beta   90.00
_cell.angle_gamma   90.00
#
_symmetry.space_group_name_H-M   'P 1'
#
loop_
_entity.id
_entity.type
_entity.pdbx_description
1 polymer ?
#
loop_
_entity_poly.entity_id
_entity_poly.type
_entity_poly.pdbx_seq_one_letter_code
_entity_poly.pdbx_strand_id
1 'polypeptide(L)'
;MPGDRNDSSIYKAGKICSKYFSKIYIKEDNDLRGREPGEVAGILYDAVISSGTKKENVEIIYSEVRALEKALLDAEPGDFIVMFYEDFERAVEVVERIANNLPRIL
;
A
#
# COMPACT_ATOMS: atom_id res chain seq x y z
N MET A 1 5.61 5.86 1.61
CA MET A 1 6.91 6.01 2.33
C MET A 1 7.43 7.36 1.92
N PRO A 2 7.84 8.22 2.86
CA PRO A 2 8.21 9.58 2.51
C PRO A 2 9.42 9.64 1.56
N GLY A 3 9.37 10.48 0.53
CA GLY A 3 10.41 10.58 -0.50
C GLY A 3 11.75 11.16 -0.02
N ASP A 4 11.76 11.82 1.15
CA ASP A 4 12.97 12.30 1.84
C ASP A 4 13.71 11.17 2.59
N ARG A 5 13.27 9.91 2.46
CA ARG A 5 14.03 8.74 2.91
C ARG A 5 15.04 8.32 1.86
N ASN A 6 16.19 7.84 2.33
CA ASN A 6 17.20 7.25 1.44
C ASN A 6 16.71 5.91 0.86
N ASP A 7 17.22 5.58 -0.33
CA ASP A 7 16.83 4.38 -1.09
C ASP A 7 17.00 3.11 -0.26
N SER A 8 18.09 3.02 0.50
CA SER A 8 18.38 1.83 1.32
C SER A 8 17.31 1.58 2.40
N SER A 9 16.70 2.63 2.93
CA SER A 9 15.63 2.53 3.94
C SER A 9 14.31 2.13 3.28
N ILE A 10 13.98 2.73 2.13
CA ILE A 10 12.81 2.37 1.34
C ILE A 10 12.89 0.90 0.93
N TYR A 11 14.05 0.48 0.42
CA TYR A 11 14.30 -0.88 -0.01
C TYR A 11 14.22 -1.87 1.17
N LYS A 12 14.79 -1.55 2.34
CA LYS A 12 14.65 -2.37 3.56
C LYS A 12 13.19 -2.52 3.98
N ALA A 13 12.39 -1.45 3.90
CA ALA A 13 10.97 -1.53 4.21
C ALA A 13 10.23 -2.50 3.28
N GLY A 14 10.47 -2.41 1.97
CA GLY A 14 9.90 -3.37 0.99
C GLY A 14 10.32 -4.82 1.28
N LYS A 15 11.59 -5.06 1.65
CA LYS A 15 12.08 -6.39 2.07
C LYS A 15 11.45 -6.93 3.35
N ILE A 16 11.03 -6.06 4.26
CA ILE A 16 10.33 -6.47 5.47
C ILE A 16 8.89 -6.84 5.09
N CYS A 17 8.21 -5.98 4.33
CA CYS A 17 6.83 -6.22 3.88
C CYS A 17 6.68 -7.55 3.13
N SER A 18 7.61 -7.88 2.22
CA SER A 18 7.58 -9.13 1.45
C SER A 18 7.63 -10.41 2.29
N LYS A 19 8.13 -10.34 3.52
CA LYS A 19 8.21 -11.50 4.44
C LYS A 19 6.93 -11.73 5.24
N TYR A 20 6.14 -10.69 5.47
CA TYR A 20 5.02 -10.73 6.39
C TYR A 20 3.66 -10.61 5.70
N PHE A 21 3.60 -10.04 4.49
CA PHE A 21 2.35 -9.82 3.78
C PHE A 21 2.26 -10.70 2.52
N SER A 22 1.11 -11.34 2.35
CA SER A 22 0.79 -12.20 1.20
C SER A 22 0.37 -11.42 -0.05
N LYS A 23 -0.27 -10.25 0.14
CA LYS A 23 -0.70 -9.30 -0.89
C LYS A 23 -0.19 -7.90 -0.54
N ILE A 24 0.36 -7.19 -1.51
CA ILE A 24 0.99 -5.87 -1.30
C ILE A 24 0.48 -4.88 -2.35
N TYR A 25 -0.03 -3.74 -1.88
CA TYR A 25 -0.39 -2.59 -2.71
C TYR A 25 0.59 -1.46 -2.42
N ILE A 26 1.29 -0.98 -3.45
CA ILE A 26 2.30 0.06 -3.35
C ILE A 26 1.68 1.38 -3.79
N LYS A 27 1.53 2.30 -2.84
CA LYS A 27 1.13 3.69 -3.07
C LYS A 27 2.32 4.65 -2.99
N GLU A 28 2.10 5.88 -3.41
CA GLU A 28 2.96 7.01 -3.06
C GLU A 28 2.24 7.96 -2.11
N ASP A 29 3.03 8.78 -1.44
CA ASP A 29 2.53 9.91 -0.66
C ASP A 29 2.22 11.05 -1.65
N ASN A 30 1.24 11.89 -1.36
CA ASN A 30 0.87 13.01 -2.24
C ASN A 30 2.00 14.05 -2.30
N ASP A 31 2.69 14.27 -1.18
CA ASP A 31 3.95 15.00 -1.17
C ASP A 31 5.13 14.06 -1.41
N LEU A 32 5.68 14.12 -2.62
CA LEU A 32 6.82 13.30 -3.06
C LEU A 32 8.17 13.75 -2.50
N ARG A 33 8.24 14.92 -1.85
CA ARG A 33 9.44 15.43 -1.18
C ARG A 33 10.68 15.45 -2.08
N GLY A 34 10.49 15.89 -3.33
CA GLY A 34 11.56 16.10 -4.30
C GLY A 34 11.99 14.88 -5.11
N ARG A 35 11.31 13.74 -4.96
CA ARG A 35 11.45 12.57 -5.85
C ARG A 35 10.54 12.70 -7.07
N GLU A 36 10.90 12.02 -8.14
CA GLU A 36 10.02 11.90 -9.30
C GLU A 36 8.85 10.95 -8.99
N PRO A 37 7.65 11.18 -9.56
CA PRO A 37 6.54 10.25 -9.43
C PRO A 37 6.93 8.83 -9.87
N GLY A 38 6.59 7.84 -9.05
CA GLY A 38 6.90 6.42 -9.26
C GLY A 38 8.28 5.98 -8.76
N GLU A 39 9.15 6.90 -8.35
CA GLU A 39 10.51 6.55 -7.93
C GLU A 39 10.51 5.74 -6.62
N VAL A 40 9.77 6.20 -5.60
CA VAL A 40 9.67 5.48 -4.32
C VAL A 40 8.92 4.16 -4.51
N ALA A 41 7.83 4.19 -5.28
CA ALA A 41 7.07 2.98 -5.59
C ALA A 41 7.90 1.94 -6.34
N GLY A 42 8.76 2.36 -7.28
CA GLY A 42 9.68 1.50 -8.01
C GLY A 42 10.68 0.80 -7.08
N ILE A 43 11.31 1.55 -6.17
CA ILE A 43 12.25 0.97 -5.19
C ILE A 43 11.54 -0.05 -4.28
N LEU A 44 10.32 0.24 -3.83
CA LEU A 44 9.51 -0.70 -3.04
C LEU A 44 9.17 -1.96 -3.84
N TYR A 45 8.74 -1.79 -5.09
CA TYR A 45 8.39 -2.90 -5.98
C TYR A 45 9.59 -3.83 -6.18
N ASP A 46 10.75 -3.27 -6.54
CA ASP A 46 11.98 -4.05 -6.74
C ASP A 46 12.40 -4.78 -5.47
N ALA A 47 12.30 -4.12 -4.31
CA ALA A 47 12.60 -4.74 -3.02
C ALA A 47 11.70 -5.94 -2.72
N VAL A 48 10.41 -5.81 -3.01
CA VAL A 48 9.41 -6.86 -2.78
C VAL A 48 9.63 -8.03 -3.75
N ILE A 49 9.75 -7.77 -5.05
CA ILE A 49 9.95 -8.81 -6.07
C ILE A 49 11.28 -9.55 -5.88
N SER A 50 12.37 -8.83 -5.62
CA SER A 50 13.69 -9.44 -5.37
C SER A 50 13.75 -10.26 -4.08
N SER A 51 12.75 -10.13 -3.19
CA SER A 51 12.61 -10.92 -1.97
C SER A 51 11.74 -12.17 -2.13
N GLY A 52 11.26 -12.46 -3.34
CA GLY A 52 10.54 -13.69 -3.67
C GLY A 52 9.01 -13.57 -3.67
N THR A 53 8.44 -12.39 -3.44
CA THR A 53 7.00 -12.17 -3.62
C THR A 53 6.65 -12.31 -5.11
N LYS A 54 5.61 -13.07 -5.42
CA LYS A 54 5.13 -13.24 -6.80
C LYS A 54 4.56 -11.93 -7.34
N LYS A 55 4.83 -11.63 -8.61
CA LYS A 55 4.34 -10.40 -9.26
C LYS A 55 2.81 -10.26 -9.21
N GLU A 56 2.07 -11.35 -9.33
CA GLU A 56 0.60 -11.37 -9.22
C GLU A 56 0.06 -10.89 -7.85
N ASN A 57 0.92 -10.91 -6.82
CA ASN A 57 0.59 -10.50 -5.46
C ASN A 57 1.00 -9.05 -5.16
N VAL A 58 1.54 -8.31 -6.12
CA VAL A 58 2.00 -6.93 -5.94
C VAL A 58 1.36 -6.04 -6.99
N GLU A 59 0.71 -4.96 -6.55
CA GLU A 59 0.11 -3.97 -7.43
C GLU A 59 0.60 -2.57 -7.06
N ILE A 60 0.94 -1.75 -8.06
CA ILE A 60 1.29 -0.34 -7.85
C ILE A 60 0.05 0.50 -8.16
N ILE A 61 -0.47 1.20 -7.15
CA ILE A 61 -1.57 2.15 -7.26
C ILE A 61 -1.13 3.42 -6.54
N TYR A 62 -0.63 4.41 -7.29
CA TYR A 62 -0.02 5.60 -6.70
C TYR A 62 -0.95 6.37 -5.76
N SER A 63 -2.24 6.45 -6.09
CA SER A 63 -3.22 7.13 -5.23
C SER A 63 -3.48 6.33 -3.95
N GLU A 64 -3.20 6.96 -2.80
CA GLU A 64 -3.48 6.41 -1.48
C GLU A 64 -4.91 5.90 -1.32
N VAL A 65 -5.89 6.76 -1.67
CA VAL A 65 -7.32 6.44 -1.59
C VAL A 65 -7.65 5.23 -2.45
N ARG A 66 -7.18 5.19 -3.70
CA ARG A 66 -7.45 4.07 -4.61
C ARG A 66 -6.78 2.77 -4.17
N ALA A 67 -5.57 2.84 -3.63
CA ALA A 67 -4.85 1.67 -3.12
C ALA A 67 -5.58 1.06 -1.91
N LEU A 68 -6.04 1.90 -0.98
CA LEU A 68 -6.83 1.44 0.17
C LEU A 68 -8.19 0.89 -0.26
N GLU A 69 -8.90 1.58 -1.17
CA GLU A 69 -10.16 1.08 -1.74
C GLU A 69 -9.98 -0.30 -2.36
N LYS A 70 -8.93 -0.48 -3.17
CA LYS A 70 -8.63 -1.76 -3.83
C LYS A 70 -8.31 -2.86 -2.81
N ALA A 71 -7.47 -2.56 -1.82
CA ALA A 71 -7.14 -3.51 -0.76
C ALA A 71 -8.39 -3.97 0.03
N LEU A 72 -9.31 -3.05 0.32
CA LEU A 72 -10.55 -3.37 1.04
C LEU A 72 -11.54 -4.17 0.18
N LEU A 73 -11.62 -3.91 -1.12
CA LEU A 73 -12.50 -4.62 -2.05
C LEU A 73 -11.98 -6.01 -2.42
N ASP A 74 -10.66 -6.20 -2.42
CA ASP A 74 -10.03 -7.50 -2.69
C ASP A 74 -9.99 -8.41 -1.47
N ALA A 75 -10.18 -7.87 -0.26
CA ALA A 75 -10.08 -8.62 0.99
C ALA A 75 -11.27 -9.57 1.22
N GLU A 76 -10.96 -10.75 1.76
CA GLU A 76 -11.93 -11.76 2.16
C GLU A 76 -12.18 -11.74 3.68
N PRO A 77 -13.31 -12.29 4.17
CA PRO A 77 -13.55 -12.42 5.60
C PRO A 77 -12.42 -13.16 6.32
N GLY A 78 -11.80 -12.48 7.29
CA GLY A 78 -10.65 -13.00 8.05
C GLY A 78 -9.30 -12.39 7.64
N ASP A 79 -9.24 -11.66 6.53
CA ASP A 79 -8.04 -10.92 6.15
C ASP A 79 -7.74 -9.77 7.11
N PHE A 80 -6.45 -9.45 7.25
CA PHE A 80 -5.96 -8.35 8.06
C PHE A 80 -5.14 -7.38 7.19
N ILE A 81 -5.64 -6.15 7.05
CA ILE A 81 -5.01 -5.10 6.26
C ILE A 81 -4.19 -4.20 7.17
N VAL A 82 -2.94 -3.94 6.77
CA VAL A 82 -2.05 -2.95 7.40
C VAL A 82 -1.73 -1.87 6.37
N MET A 83 -1.89 -0.60 6.77
CA MET A 83 -1.61 0.54 5.91
C MET A 83 -0.73 1.56 6.64
N PHE A 84 0.31 2.03 5.94
CA PHE A 84 1.07 3.21 6.32
C PHE A 84 0.47 4.43 5.62
N TYR A 85 -0.37 5.18 6.33
CA TYR A 85 -1.08 6.34 5.80
C TYR A 85 -0.18 7.60 5.77
N GLU A 86 -0.47 8.52 4.86
CA GLU A 86 -0.01 9.90 4.89
C GLU A 86 -1.05 10.81 5.56
N ASP A 87 -2.32 10.67 5.18
CA ASP A 87 -3.45 11.42 5.73
C ASP A 87 -4.40 10.48 6.46
N PHE A 88 -4.52 10.66 7.79
CA PHE A 88 -5.29 9.76 8.64
C PHE A 88 -6.78 9.90 8.38
N GLU A 89 -7.27 11.15 8.33
CA GLU A 89 -8.67 11.48 8.15
C GLU A 89 -9.19 10.93 6.81
N ARG A 90 -8.44 11.12 5.72
CA ARG A 90 -8.81 10.56 4.40
C ARG A 90 -8.84 9.04 4.41
N ALA A 91 -7.91 8.38 5.10
CA ALA A 91 -7.92 6.92 5.19
C ALA A 91 -9.17 6.42 5.94
N VAL A 92 -9.53 7.06 7.05
CA VAL A 92 -10.74 6.73 7.83
C VAL A 92 -12.01 6.92 7.00
N GLU A 93 -12.13 8.03 6.28
CA GLU A 93 -13.28 8.29 5.40
C GLU A 93 -13.49 7.19 4.36
N VAL A 94 -12.41 6.67 3.77
CA VAL A 94 -12.48 5.55 2.81
C VAL A 94 -13.00 4.28 3.48
N VAL A 95 -12.47 3.94 4.66
CA VAL A 95 -12.88 2.75 5.43
C VAL A 95 -14.36 2.85 5.79
N GLU A 96 -14.80 3.97 6.37
CA GLU A 96 -16.19 4.17 6.77
C GLU A 96 -17.14 4.13 5.57
N ARG A 97 -16.76 4.78 4.47
CA ARG A 97 -17.56 4.78 3.24
C ARG A 97 -17.72 3.35 2.68
N ILE A 98 -16.65 2.55 2.64
CA ILE A 98 -16.76 1.17 2.17
C ILE A 98 -17.58 0.32 3.15
N ALA A 99 -17.32 0.42 4.45
CA ALA A 99 -18.06 -0.31 5.48
C ALA A 99 -19.57 -0.04 5.44
N ASN A 100 -19.98 1.20 5.18
CA ASN A 100 -21.39 1.59 5.08
C ASN A 100 -22.07 1.11 3.78
N ASN A 101 -21.30 0.81 2.74
CA ASN A 101 -21.81 0.30 1.46
C ASN A 101 -21.81 -1.24 1.37
N LEU A 102 -21.18 -1.92 2.33
CA LEU A 102 -21.21 -3.38 2.38
C LEU A 102 -22.58 -3.86 2.88
N PRO A 103 -23.21 -4.85 2.22
CA PRO A 103 -24.44 -5.44 2.71
C PRO A 103 -24.19 -6.04 4.10
N ARG A 104 -24.95 -5.59 5.10
CA ARG A 104 -24.93 -6.21 6.42
C ARG A 104 -25.46 -7.64 6.29
N ILE A 105 -24.59 -8.61 6.51
CA ILE A 105 -25.01 -10.02 6.65
C ILE A 105 -25.81 -10.08 7.96
N LEU A 106 -27.11 -10.34 7.84
CA LEU A 106 -28.05 -10.54 8.95
C LEU A 106 -27.79 -11.85 9.67
#